data_AF-A0A4Q2D971-F1
#
_entry.id   AF-A0A4Q2D971-F1
#
_cell.length_a   1.000
_cell.length_b   1.000
_cell.length_c   1.000
_cell.angle_alpha   90.00
_cell.angle_beta   90.00
_cell.angle_gamma   90.00
#
_symmetry.space_group_name_H-M   'P 1'
#
loop_
_entity.id
_entity.type
_entity.pdbx_description
1 polymer ?
#
loop_
_entity_poly.entity_id
_entity_poly.type
_entity_poly.pdbx_seq_one_letter_code
_entity_poly.pdbx_strand_id
1 'polypeptide(L)'
;MQMQRLVYGPLKAAATRGPIAALAGHPFLIVIDGLDECEQKDEVADLIDGMLAFFDENPFIPLRVFITSRVEQHIQSRLDVPGVRLDNLVDHCSEDDITTFLEVLFQDATRRNRVIQAYVREHGEWPAPSEKQKLAKHIGGSFIFASAVFKFIMDPIAEDNHPTTPMSRLPLALKMNPGLDGLYAQALARSEHLAHFLDIISTIALLWAPLPTSGIAELLGVQTYDVVNVLSLNNLGNTLLVHYKCTGTTADLEEAIHLFQMHFDVTGQQEDLAHIEMLNEEANRLARRRFLGIEGTVSREGADTGVRSNLG
;
A
#
# COMPACT_ATOMS: atom_id res chain seq x y z
N MET A 1 -5.73 30.13 -0.04
CA MET A 1 -5.24 31.37 -0.71
C MET A 1 -3.94 31.20 -1.53
N GLN A 2 -3.08 30.23 -1.20
CA GLN A 2 -1.76 30.06 -1.85
C GLN A 2 -1.82 29.37 -3.21
N MET A 3 -2.56 28.26 -3.33
CA MET A 3 -2.78 27.56 -4.61
C MET A 3 -3.35 28.48 -5.70
N GLN A 4 -4.30 29.33 -5.33
CA GLN A 4 -4.89 30.31 -6.23
C GLN A 4 -3.85 31.29 -6.81
N ARG A 5 -2.92 31.76 -5.98
CA ARG A 5 -1.90 32.73 -6.40
C ARG A 5 -0.74 32.09 -7.18
N LEU A 6 -0.35 30.88 -6.79
CA LEU A 6 0.86 30.25 -7.31
C LEU A 6 0.62 29.30 -8.49
N VAL A 7 -0.58 28.74 -8.61
CA VAL A 7 -0.87 27.70 -9.62
C VAL A 7 -2.08 28.05 -10.45
N TYR A 8 -3.26 28.17 -9.83
CA TYR A 8 -4.51 28.31 -10.57
C TYR A 8 -4.62 29.63 -11.33
N GLY A 9 -4.30 30.76 -10.69
CA GLY A 9 -4.28 32.09 -11.32
C GLY A 9 -3.32 32.17 -12.50
N PRO A 10 -2.03 31.77 -12.34
CA PRO A 10 -1.08 31.69 -13.44
C PRO A 10 -1.53 30.76 -14.57
N LEU A 11 -2.06 29.57 -14.27
CA LEU A 11 -2.57 28.63 -15.29
C LEU A 11 -3.74 29.23 -16.08
N LYS A 12 -4.71 29.86 -15.39
CA LYS A 12 -5.84 30.54 -16.03
C LYS A 12 -5.38 31.70 -16.92
N ALA A 13 -4.41 32.49 -16.47
CA ALA A 13 -3.83 33.57 -17.27
C ALA A 13 -3.09 33.03 -18.51
N ALA A 14 -2.34 31.94 -18.36
CA ALA A 14 -1.60 31.33 -19.46
C ALA A 14 -2.51 30.64 -20.48
N ALA A 15 -3.59 29.99 -20.03
CA ALA A 15 -4.61 29.38 -20.87
C ALA A 15 -5.38 30.41 -21.72
N THR A 16 -5.49 31.67 -21.26
CA THR A 16 -6.24 32.72 -21.96
C THR A 16 -5.39 33.63 -22.85
N ARG A 17 -4.07 33.72 -22.63
CA ARG A 17 -3.21 34.76 -23.26
C ARG A 17 -1.92 34.27 -23.90
N GLY A 18 -1.57 32.97 -23.82
CA GLY A 18 -0.25 32.46 -24.22
C GLY A 18 -0.24 31.38 -25.31
N PRO A 19 0.95 30.89 -25.71
CA PRO A 19 1.13 29.76 -26.64
C PRO A 19 0.51 28.45 -26.13
N ILE A 20 0.06 28.39 -24.87
CA ILE A 20 -0.76 27.31 -24.32
C ILE A 20 -2.14 27.23 -24.98
N ALA A 21 -2.66 28.33 -25.55
CA ALA A 21 -3.83 28.26 -26.43
C ALA A 21 -3.58 27.37 -27.67
N ALA A 22 -2.31 27.14 -28.07
CA ALA A 22 -1.95 26.17 -29.12
C ALA A 22 -1.80 24.73 -28.59
N LEU A 23 -1.65 24.54 -27.27
CA LEU A 23 -1.74 23.24 -26.58
C LEU A 23 -3.20 22.86 -26.24
N ALA A 24 -4.18 23.68 -26.60
CA ALA A 24 -5.61 23.52 -26.31
C ALA A 24 -6.25 22.18 -26.75
N GLY A 25 -5.52 21.33 -27.48
CA GLY A 25 -5.93 19.97 -27.76
C GLY A 25 -5.71 18.97 -26.62
N HIS A 26 -4.91 19.30 -25.59
CA HIS A 26 -4.52 18.34 -24.55
C HIS A 26 -4.58 18.97 -23.14
N PRO A 27 -5.18 18.28 -22.15
CA PRO A 27 -5.22 18.77 -20.77
C PRO A 27 -3.83 18.68 -20.13
N PHE A 28 -3.50 19.66 -19.29
CA PHE A 28 -2.40 19.56 -18.34
C PHE A 28 -2.78 18.60 -17.21
N LEU A 29 -1.82 17.82 -16.72
CA LEU A 29 -2.02 16.93 -15.59
C LEU A 29 -1.13 17.37 -14.43
N ILE A 30 -1.74 17.59 -13.28
CA ILE A 30 -1.03 17.68 -11.99
C ILE A 30 -1.14 16.30 -11.34
N VAL A 31 0.00 15.75 -10.92
CA VAL A 31 0.06 14.52 -10.13
C VAL A 31 0.44 14.88 -8.70
N ILE A 32 -0.39 14.49 -7.74
CA ILE A 32 -0.12 14.60 -6.31
C ILE A 32 0.03 13.17 -5.80
N ASP A 33 1.24 12.79 -5.41
CA ASP A 33 1.55 11.43 -4.94
C ASP A 33 1.61 11.42 -3.41
N GLY A 34 0.83 10.55 -2.75
CA GLY A 34 0.82 10.36 -1.30
C GLY A 34 0.24 11.53 -0.51
N LEU A 35 -0.97 11.98 -0.86
CA LEU A 35 -1.61 13.13 -0.17
C LEU A 35 -1.79 12.91 1.35
N ASP A 36 -1.98 11.66 1.79
CA ASP A 36 -2.11 11.24 3.18
C ASP A 36 -0.82 11.40 4.00
N GLU A 37 0.34 11.55 3.36
CA GLU A 37 1.61 11.78 4.08
C GLU A 37 1.72 13.22 4.64
N CYS A 38 0.74 14.09 4.37
CA CYS A 38 0.68 15.45 4.90
C CYS A 38 0.16 15.46 6.35
N GLU A 39 0.97 15.93 7.29
CA GLU A 39 0.65 15.91 8.72
C GLU A 39 -0.55 16.80 9.11
N GLN A 40 -0.72 17.93 8.44
CA GLN A 40 -1.78 18.90 8.76
C GLN A 40 -3.07 18.59 7.98
N LYS A 41 -3.96 17.79 8.59
CA LYS A 41 -5.28 17.40 8.03
C LYS A 41 -6.11 18.60 7.55
N ASP A 42 -6.11 19.71 8.29
CA ASP A 42 -6.85 20.93 7.92
C ASP A 42 -6.28 21.61 6.66
N GLU A 43 -4.96 21.53 6.44
CA GLU A 43 -4.34 22.08 5.23
C GLU A 43 -4.62 21.21 4.00
N VAL A 44 -4.66 19.88 4.18
CA VAL A 44 -5.09 18.93 3.15
C VAL A 44 -6.54 19.19 2.75
N ALA A 45 -7.41 19.41 3.75
CA ALA A 45 -8.80 19.81 3.53
C ALA A 45 -8.90 21.10 2.71
N ASP A 46 -8.22 22.16 3.14
CA ASP A 46 -8.20 23.46 2.45
C ASP A 46 -7.67 23.35 1.00
N LEU A 47 -6.70 22.46 0.76
CA LEU A 47 -6.19 22.16 -0.57
C LEU A 47 -7.26 21.52 -1.45
N ILE A 48 -7.92 20.47 -0.95
CA ILE A 48 -8.99 19.76 -1.68
C ILE A 48 -10.15 20.70 -1.97
N ASP A 49 -10.64 21.40 -0.95
CA ASP A 49 -11.80 22.30 -1.06
C ASP A 49 -11.49 23.46 -2.03
N GLY A 50 -10.28 24.03 -1.95
CA GLY A 50 -9.81 25.07 -2.86
C GLY A 50 -9.64 24.58 -4.31
N MET A 51 -9.26 23.32 -4.50
CA MET A 51 -9.16 22.68 -5.80
C MET A 51 -10.54 22.45 -6.43
N LEU A 52 -11.48 21.90 -5.67
CA LEU A 52 -12.85 21.65 -6.13
C LEU A 52 -13.54 22.97 -6.52
N ALA A 53 -13.45 23.98 -5.66
CA ALA A 53 -13.97 25.32 -5.96
C ALA A 53 -13.37 25.90 -7.25
N PHE A 54 -12.09 25.69 -7.51
CA PHE A 54 -11.46 26.13 -8.75
C PHE A 54 -12.03 25.44 -9.99
N PHE A 55 -12.29 24.13 -9.93
CA PHE A 55 -12.89 23.41 -11.05
C PHE A 55 -14.34 23.79 -11.29
N ASP A 56 -15.12 24.02 -10.23
CA ASP A 56 -16.50 24.52 -10.32
C ASP A 56 -16.57 25.89 -11.00
N GLU A 57 -15.65 26.79 -10.66
CA GLU A 57 -15.56 28.12 -11.29
C GLU A 57 -15.01 28.08 -12.73
N ASN A 58 -14.29 27.02 -13.10
CA ASN A 58 -13.57 26.94 -14.38
C ASN A 58 -13.76 25.57 -15.06
N PRO A 59 -14.99 25.15 -15.39
CA PRO A 59 -15.30 23.78 -15.85
C PRO A 59 -14.67 23.39 -17.18
N PHE A 60 -14.23 24.38 -17.99
CA PHE A 60 -13.61 24.15 -19.30
C PHE A 60 -12.09 24.35 -19.30
N ILE A 61 -11.47 24.52 -18.12
CA ILE A 61 -10.02 24.65 -18.06
C ILE A 61 -9.37 23.33 -18.52
N PRO A 62 -8.34 23.36 -19.38
CA PRO A 62 -7.66 22.14 -19.82
C PRO A 62 -6.70 21.65 -18.72
N LEU A 63 -7.20 21.35 -17.52
CA LEU A 63 -6.43 20.87 -16.38
C LEU A 63 -7.11 19.63 -15.78
N ARG A 64 -6.31 18.65 -15.39
CA ARG A 64 -6.71 17.48 -14.61
C ARG A 64 -5.77 17.36 -13.42
N VAL A 65 -6.29 16.80 -12.34
CA VAL A 65 -5.49 16.41 -11.17
C VAL A 65 -5.66 14.91 -10.97
N PHE A 66 -4.54 14.23 -10.80
CA PHE A 66 -4.50 12.83 -10.38
C PHE A 66 -3.85 12.78 -9.00
N ILE A 67 -4.59 12.24 -8.04
CA ILE A 67 -4.16 12.14 -6.64
C ILE A 67 -3.99 10.66 -6.33
N THR A 68 -2.84 10.30 -5.78
CA THR A 68 -2.70 9.03 -5.06
C THR A 68 -2.74 9.33 -3.58
N SER A 69 -3.48 8.52 -2.85
CA SER A 69 -3.56 8.61 -1.40
C SER A 69 -4.08 7.30 -0.85
N ARG A 70 -3.75 6.99 0.40
CA ARG A 70 -4.49 5.98 1.16
C ARG A 70 -5.92 6.45 1.43
N VAL A 71 -6.79 5.50 1.74
CA VAL A 71 -8.17 5.78 2.15
C VAL A 71 -8.14 6.40 3.54
N GLU A 72 -8.03 7.73 3.63
CA GLU A 72 -8.21 8.47 4.88
C GLU A 72 -9.53 9.24 4.85
N GLN A 73 -10.31 9.19 5.93
CA GLN A 73 -11.69 9.68 5.88
C GLN A 73 -11.76 11.16 5.57
N HIS A 74 -10.83 11.91 6.17
CA HIS A 74 -10.74 13.35 6.00
C HIS A 74 -10.44 13.75 4.53
N ILE A 75 -9.89 12.85 3.72
CA ILE A 75 -9.65 13.02 2.28
C ILE A 75 -10.85 12.48 1.49
N GLN A 76 -11.27 11.23 1.76
CA GLN A 76 -12.33 10.54 1.02
C GLN A 76 -13.67 11.30 1.12
N SER A 77 -14.06 11.76 2.31
CA SER A 77 -15.33 12.45 2.51
C SER A 77 -15.45 13.76 1.74
N ARG A 78 -14.31 14.39 1.40
CA ARG A 78 -14.26 15.62 0.62
C ARG A 78 -14.21 15.37 -0.89
N LEU A 79 -13.64 14.24 -1.29
CA LEU A 79 -13.52 13.84 -2.69
C LEU A 79 -14.73 13.05 -3.20
N ASP A 80 -15.66 12.64 -2.33
CA ASP A 80 -16.95 12.04 -2.69
C ASP A 80 -17.94 13.10 -3.21
N VAL A 81 -17.59 13.73 -4.33
CA VAL A 81 -18.38 14.76 -4.99
C VAL A 81 -18.52 14.48 -6.49
N PRO A 82 -19.59 14.96 -7.15
CA PRO A 82 -19.75 14.78 -8.59
C PRO A 82 -18.56 15.36 -9.37
N GLY A 83 -18.01 14.58 -10.29
CA GLY A 83 -16.89 15.00 -11.15
C GLY A 83 -15.52 14.48 -10.70
N VAL A 84 -15.39 14.02 -9.45
CA VAL A 84 -14.23 13.24 -9.01
C VAL A 84 -14.43 11.78 -9.41
N ARG A 85 -13.36 11.15 -9.89
CA ARG A 85 -13.33 9.71 -10.16
C ARG A 85 -12.37 9.06 -9.17
N LEU A 86 -12.93 8.23 -8.32
CA LEU A 86 -12.18 7.42 -7.39
C LEU A 86 -12.05 6.01 -7.98
N ASP A 87 -10.84 5.47 -7.93
CA ASP A 87 -10.54 4.11 -8.37
C ASP A 87 -9.67 3.46 -7.30
N ASN A 88 -10.06 2.27 -6.86
CA ASN A 88 -9.34 1.53 -5.85
C ASN A 88 -8.26 0.70 -6.53
N LEU A 89 -7.00 1.15 -6.43
CA LEU A 89 -5.87 0.50 -7.10
C LEU A 89 -5.64 -0.95 -6.66
N VAL A 90 -6.18 -1.34 -5.52
CA VAL A 90 -6.07 -2.69 -4.98
C VAL A 90 -6.88 -3.69 -5.79
N ASP A 91 -8.04 -3.27 -6.31
CA ASP A 91 -8.89 -4.12 -7.13
C ASP A 91 -8.21 -4.51 -8.46
N HIS A 92 -7.13 -3.81 -8.81
CA HIS A 92 -6.34 -4.04 -10.02
C HIS A 92 -5.05 -4.85 -9.77
N CYS A 93 -4.79 -5.29 -8.54
CA CYS A 93 -3.63 -6.11 -8.20
C CYS A 93 -4.04 -7.56 -7.93
N SER A 94 -3.47 -8.49 -8.70
CA SER A 94 -3.77 -9.93 -8.60
C SER A 94 -2.61 -10.76 -8.07
N GLU A 95 -2.92 -11.99 -7.60
CA GLU A 95 -1.90 -13.00 -7.31
C GLU A 95 -1.05 -13.33 -8.55
N ASP A 96 -1.63 -13.19 -9.75
CA ASP A 96 -0.93 -13.38 -11.03
C ASP A 96 0.13 -12.29 -11.27
N ASP A 97 -0.15 -11.05 -10.87
CA ASP A 97 0.83 -9.96 -10.97
C ASP A 97 2.01 -10.20 -10.03
N ILE A 98 1.75 -10.68 -8.81
CA ILE A 98 2.80 -11.07 -7.87
C ILE A 98 3.57 -12.29 -8.36
N THR A 99 2.88 -13.28 -8.93
CA THR A 99 3.53 -14.46 -9.50
C THR A 99 4.48 -14.04 -10.62
N THR A 100 4.01 -13.19 -11.54
CA THR A 100 4.83 -12.63 -12.63
C THR A 100 6.01 -11.84 -12.09
N PHE A 101 5.79 -11.00 -11.07
CA PHE A 101 6.84 -10.23 -10.42
C PHE A 101 7.93 -11.13 -9.80
N LEU A 102 7.52 -12.14 -9.03
CA LEU A 102 8.44 -13.11 -8.41
C LEU A 102 9.18 -13.92 -9.47
N GLU A 103 8.51 -14.33 -10.54
CA GLU A 103 9.16 -15.06 -11.66
C GLU A 103 10.29 -14.25 -12.27
N VAL A 104 10.05 -12.98 -12.60
CA VAL A 104 11.07 -12.09 -13.16
C VAL A 104 12.24 -11.94 -12.17
N LEU A 105 11.95 -11.74 -10.89
CA LEU A 105 12.97 -11.58 -9.86
C LEU A 105 13.82 -12.84 -9.66
N PHE A 106 13.20 -14.03 -9.55
CA PHE A 106 13.94 -15.29 -9.38
C PHE A 106 14.72 -15.70 -10.63
N GLN A 107 14.19 -15.42 -11.82
CA GLN A 107 14.93 -15.63 -13.07
C GLN A 107 16.20 -14.76 -13.12
N ASP A 108 16.09 -13.48 -12.74
CA ASP A 108 17.24 -12.58 -12.69
C ASP A 108 18.26 -13.02 -11.62
N ALA A 109 17.80 -13.38 -10.41
CA ALA A 109 18.68 -13.91 -9.37
C ALA A 109 19.41 -15.19 -9.80
N THR A 110 18.73 -16.10 -10.50
CA THR A 110 19.35 -17.33 -11.02
C THR A 110 20.45 -17.02 -12.03
N ARG A 111 20.29 -15.99 -12.86
CA ARG A 111 21.33 -15.56 -13.82
C ARG A 111 22.54 -14.95 -13.13
N ARG A 112 22.36 -14.27 -11.99
CA ARG A 112 23.42 -13.49 -11.33
C ARG A 112 24.13 -14.22 -10.18
N ASN A 113 23.47 -15.18 -9.53
CA ASN A 113 23.99 -15.82 -8.33
C ASN A 113 24.59 -17.21 -8.60
N ARG A 114 25.92 -17.34 -8.40
CA ARG A 114 26.64 -18.61 -8.64
C ARG A 114 26.22 -19.75 -7.72
N VAL A 115 25.78 -19.45 -6.50
CA VAL A 115 25.29 -20.47 -5.54
C VAL A 115 23.96 -21.04 -6.03
N ILE A 116 23.05 -20.18 -6.50
CA ILE A 116 21.79 -20.60 -7.12
C ILE A 116 22.06 -21.45 -8.36
N GLN A 117 22.97 -21.02 -9.24
CA GLN A 117 23.33 -21.80 -10.43
C GLN A 117 23.91 -23.17 -10.11
N ALA A 118 24.76 -23.28 -9.09
CA ALA A 118 25.32 -24.55 -8.66
C ALA A 118 24.23 -25.49 -8.14
N TYR A 119 23.36 -24.99 -7.28
CA TYR A 119 22.23 -25.76 -6.76
C TYR A 119 21.28 -26.21 -7.87
N VAL A 120 20.97 -25.34 -8.82
CA VAL A 120 20.07 -25.67 -9.94
C VAL A 120 20.63 -26.77 -10.83
N ARG A 121 21.96 -26.83 -11.02
CA ARG A 121 22.60 -27.93 -11.75
C ARG A 121 22.49 -29.28 -11.04
N GLU A 122 22.44 -29.27 -9.71
CA GLU A 122 22.40 -30.49 -8.88
C GLU A 122 20.97 -30.95 -8.56
N HIS A 123 20.02 -30.01 -8.42
CA HIS A 123 18.69 -30.27 -7.85
C HIS A 123 17.53 -29.89 -8.79
N GLY A 124 17.81 -29.25 -9.93
CA GLY A 124 16.79 -28.78 -10.87
C GLY A 124 16.32 -27.35 -10.57
N GLU A 125 15.11 -26.99 -11.03
CA GLU A 125 14.60 -25.62 -10.93
C GLU A 125 14.51 -25.13 -9.47
N TRP A 126 14.99 -23.91 -9.24
CA TRP A 126 14.85 -23.24 -7.94
C TRP A 126 14.42 -21.77 -8.12
N PRO A 127 13.43 -21.27 -7.35
CA PRO A 127 12.52 -22.07 -6.51
C PRO A 127 11.64 -23.00 -7.35
N ALA A 128 11.17 -24.10 -6.76
CA ALA A 128 10.23 -24.98 -7.46
C ALA A 128 8.91 -24.21 -7.74
N PRO A 129 8.17 -24.55 -8.81
CA PRO A 129 6.90 -23.88 -9.12
C PRO A 129 5.92 -23.84 -7.95
N SER A 130 5.84 -24.93 -7.17
CA SER A 130 4.99 -25.00 -5.96
C SER A 130 5.44 -24.07 -4.83
N GLU A 131 6.73 -23.75 -4.75
CA GLU A 131 7.26 -22.79 -3.76
C GLU A 131 6.97 -21.36 -4.20
N LYS A 132 7.09 -21.05 -5.50
CA LYS A 132 6.70 -19.76 -6.07
C LYS A 132 5.22 -19.46 -5.82
N GLN A 133 4.35 -20.44 -6.02
CA GLN A 133 2.91 -20.30 -5.74
C GLN A 133 2.65 -20.09 -4.24
N LYS A 134 3.30 -20.85 -3.36
CA LYS A 134 3.17 -20.65 -1.91
C LYS A 134 3.65 -19.26 -1.49
N LEU A 135 4.74 -18.76 -2.09
CA LEU A 135 5.22 -17.40 -1.86
C LEU A 135 4.23 -16.37 -2.35
N ALA A 136 3.73 -16.48 -3.59
CA ALA A 136 2.76 -15.55 -4.16
C ALA A 136 1.49 -15.46 -3.30
N LYS A 137 0.94 -16.61 -2.90
CA LYS A 137 -0.20 -16.69 -1.99
C LYS A 137 0.10 -16.11 -0.61
N HIS A 138 1.28 -16.39 -0.06
CA HIS A 138 1.69 -15.81 1.23
C HIS A 138 1.86 -14.29 1.15
N ILE A 139 2.27 -13.77 0.00
CA ILE A 139 2.49 -12.34 -0.25
C ILE A 139 1.18 -11.58 -0.48
N GLY A 140 0.21 -12.20 -1.16
CA GLY A 140 -1.16 -11.70 -1.26
C GLY A 140 -1.36 -10.39 -2.03
N GLY A 141 -0.62 -10.15 -3.11
CA GLY A 141 -0.77 -8.89 -3.88
C GLY A 141 0.10 -7.73 -3.39
N SER A 142 0.74 -7.82 -2.22
CA SER A 142 1.62 -6.75 -1.72
C SER A 142 3.00 -6.79 -2.40
N PHE A 143 3.20 -6.00 -3.47
CA PHE A 143 4.51 -5.89 -4.15
C PHE A 143 5.66 -5.48 -3.23
N ILE A 144 5.34 -4.70 -2.19
CA ILE A 144 6.33 -4.24 -1.24
C ILE A 144 6.71 -5.38 -0.28
N PHE A 145 5.73 -6.18 0.17
CA PHE A 145 6.02 -7.40 0.92
C PHE A 145 6.75 -8.43 0.05
N ALA A 146 6.36 -8.59 -1.22
CA ALA A 146 7.04 -9.43 -2.21
C ALA A 146 8.52 -9.07 -2.33
N SER A 147 8.80 -7.77 -2.44
CA SER A 147 10.16 -7.23 -2.50
C SER A 147 10.93 -7.50 -1.21
N ALA A 148 10.29 -7.35 -0.04
CA ALA A 148 10.89 -7.62 1.26
C ALA A 148 11.22 -9.11 1.46
N VAL A 149 10.29 -10.01 1.09
CA VAL A 149 10.45 -11.47 1.11
C VAL A 149 11.57 -11.88 0.17
N PHE A 150 11.56 -11.40 -1.07
CA PHE A 150 12.61 -11.69 -2.03
C PHE A 150 13.98 -11.23 -1.54
N LYS A 151 14.07 -10.00 -1.01
CA LYS A 151 15.30 -9.47 -0.42
C LYS A 151 15.79 -10.32 0.75
N PHE A 152 14.90 -10.72 1.65
CA PHE A 152 15.25 -11.61 2.76
C PHE A 152 15.80 -12.96 2.28
N ILE A 153 15.25 -13.50 1.19
CA ILE A 153 15.76 -14.75 0.60
C ILE A 153 17.17 -14.53 0.02
N MET A 154 17.38 -13.45 -0.72
CA MET A 154 18.63 -13.21 -1.45
C MET A 154 19.79 -12.71 -0.59
N ASP A 155 19.50 -11.86 0.39
CA ASP A 155 20.54 -11.15 1.14
C ASP A 155 21.04 -11.98 2.33
N PRO A 156 22.37 -12.10 2.52
CA PRO A 156 22.94 -12.70 3.72
C PRO A 156 22.61 -11.88 4.97
N ILE A 157 22.13 -12.55 6.02
CA ILE A 157 22.01 -11.95 7.34
C ILE A 157 23.40 -11.98 7.98
N ALA A 158 23.89 -10.83 8.44
CA ALA A 158 25.26 -10.64 8.95
C ALA A 158 25.51 -11.20 10.36
N GLU A 159 24.57 -11.98 10.92
CA GLU A 159 24.67 -12.53 12.27
C GLU A 159 25.07 -14.02 12.25
N ASP A 160 25.99 -14.39 13.15
CA ASP A 160 26.83 -15.60 13.15
C ASP A 160 26.11 -16.97 13.23
N ASN A 161 24.77 -17.02 13.19
CA ASN A 161 23.99 -18.27 13.32
C ASN A 161 22.84 -18.44 12.32
N HIS A 162 22.77 -17.61 11.27
CA HIS A 162 21.65 -17.66 10.32
C HIS A 162 21.94 -18.49 9.05
N PRO A 163 20.91 -19.09 8.45
CA PRO A 163 21.02 -19.83 7.20
C PRO A 163 21.74 -19.00 6.14
N THR A 164 22.75 -19.57 5.49
CA THR A 164 23.71 -18.85 4.64
C THR A 164 23.30 -18.74 3.18
N THR A 165 22.37 -19.59 2.71
CA THR A 165 21.96 -19.64 1.29
C THR A 165 20.50 -19.24 1.08
N PRO A 166 20.15 -18.72 -0.12
CA PRO A 166 18.76 -18.44 -0.47
C PRO A 166 17.81 -19.63 -0.26
N MET A 167 18.27 -20.83 -0.53
CA MET A 167 17.53 -22.09 -0.43
C MET A 167 17.16 -22.39 1.02
N SER A 168 18.06 -22.07 1.95
CA SER A 168 17.82 -22.24 3.38
C SER A 168 16.93 -21.13 3.99
N ARG A 169 16.86 -19.96 3.35
CA ARG A 169 16.01 -18.83 3.79
C ARG A 169 14.60 -18.89 3.22
N LEU A 170 14.41 -19.45 2.02
CA LEU A 170 13.09 -19.54 1.39
C LEU A 170 12.02 -20.19 2.30
N PRO A 171 12.28 -21.31 2.99
CA PRO A 171 11.30 -21.90 3.91
C PRO A 171 11.01 -21.03 5.15
N LEU A 172 11.94 -20.15 5.53
CA LEU A 172 11.75 -19.18 6.62
C LEU A 172 10.95 -17.97 6.14
N ALA A 173 11.13 -17.57 4.87
CA ALA A 173 10.39 -16.49 4.25
C ALA A 173 8.88 -16.81 4.19
N LEU A 174 8.52 -18.09 4.00
CA LEU A 174 7.14 -18.58 4.09
C LEU A 174 6.54 -18.56 5.51
N LYS A 175 7.36 -18.30 6.53
CA LYS A 175 6.94 -18.18 7.94
C LYS A 175 7.05 -16.73 8.44
N MET A 176 7.44 -15.79 7.59
CA MET A 176 7.50 -14.38 7.96
C MET A 176 6.08 -13.88 8.15
N ASN A 177 5.65 -13.78 9.41
CA ASN A 177 4.48 -12.98 9.77
C ASN A 177 4.98 -11.56 10.03
N PRO A 178 4.39 -10.51 9.44
CA PRO A 178 4.83 -9.14 9.67
C PRO A 178 4.57 -8.61 11.10
N GLY A 179 4.18 -9.46 12.07
CA GLY A 179 4.28 -9.18 13.51
C GLY A 179 2.97 -8.78 14.17
N LEU A 180 1.86 -9.33 13.69
CA LEU A 180 0.63 -8.56 13.62
C LEU A 180 -0.56 -9.19 14.34
N ASP A 181 -0.37 -10.44 14.79
CA ASP A 181 -1.35 -11.22 15.54
C ASP A 181 -1.64 -10.62 16.93
N GLY A 182 -0.64 -10.00 17.56
CA GLY A 182 -0.79 -9.36 18.87
C GLY A 182 -1.65 -8.10 18.82
N LEU A 183 -1.54 -7.33 17.74
CA LEU A 183 -2.35 -6.12 17.51
C LEU A 183 -3.81 -6.48 17.29
N TYR A 184 -4.11 -7.60 16.64
CA TYR A 184 -5.48 -8.09 16.45
C TYR A 184 -6.16 -8.55 17.72
N ALA A 185 -5.44 -9.28 18.57
CA ALA A 185 -6.00 -9.73 19.83
C ALA A 185 -6.38 -8.54 20.71
N GLN A 186 -5.48 -7.54 20.77
CA GLN A 186 -5.70 -6.33 21.55
C GLN A 186 -6.88 -5.52 21.01
N ALA A 187 -6.99 -5.44 19.70
CA ALA A 187 -8.07 -4.77 19.03
C ALA A 187 -9.46 -5.38 19.23
N LEU A 188 -9.60 -6.68 18.95
CA LEU A 188 -10.87 -7.36 19.10
C LEU A 188 -11.36 -7.30 20.55
N ALA A 189 -10.45 -7.33 21.52
CA ALA A 189 -10.77 -7.21 22.94
C ALA A 189 -11.32 -5.83 23.35
N ARG A 190 -10.94 -4.73 22.69
CA ARG A 190 -11.41 -3.39 23.05
C ARG A 190 -12.90 -3.19 22.83
N SER A 191 -13.46 -3.99 21.94
CA SER A 191 -14.73 -3.68 21.31
C SER A 191 -15.74 -4.84 21.49
N GLU A 192 -15.32 -5.91 22.18
CA GLU A 192 -16.13 -7.08 22.56
C GLU A 192 -17.45 -6.76 23.29
N HIS A 193 -17.51 -5.58 23.90
CA HIS A 193 -18.65 -5.08 24.67
C HIS A 193 -19.77 -4.50 23.79
N LEU A 194 -19.53 -4.30 22.49
CA LEU A 194 -20.50 -3.71 21.58
C LEU A 194 -21.60 -4.72 21.23
N ALA A 195 -22.83 -4.22 21.16
CA ALA A 195 -23.98 -5.04 20.79
C ALA A 195 -23.75 -5.69 19.42
N HIS A 196 -24.08 -6.98 19.32
CA HIS A 196 -23.94 -7.78 18.08
C HIS A 196 -22.50 -8.00 17.59
N PHE A 197 -21.46 -7.61 18.35
CA PHE A 197 -20.06 -7.76 17.93
C PHE A 197 -19.71 -9.18 17.50
N LEU A 198 -19.92 -10.16 18.38
CA LEU A 198 -19.54 -11.54 18.12
C LEU A 198 -20.30 -12.11 16.92
N ASP A 199 -21.59 -11.77 16.78
CA ASP A 199 -22.41 -12.23 15.67
C ASP A 199 -21.92 -11.65 14.34
N ILE A 200 -21.58 -10.36 14.32
CA ILE A 200 -21.09 -9.66 13.12
C ILE A 200 -19.68 -10.14 12.73
N ILE A 201 -18.73 -10.19 13.67
CA ILE A 201 -17.36 -10.63 13.38
C ILE A 201 -17.32 -12.12 13.00
N SER A 202 -18.08 -12.97 13.69
CA SER A 202 -18.15 -14.39 13.35
C SER A 202 -18.78 -14.60 11.97
N THR A 203 -19.79 -13.80 11.61
CA THR A 203 -20.38 -13.82 10.28
C THR A 203 -19.34 -13.47 9.23
N ILE A 204 -18.61 -12.35 9.40
CA ILE A 204 -17.55 -11.94 8.49
C ILE A 204 -16.46 -13.03 8.36
N ALA A 205 -16.03 -13.61 9.48
CA ALA A 205 -15.00 -14.65 9.49
C ALA A 205 -15.42 -15.96 8.80
N LEU A 206 -16.72 -16.25 8.75
CA LEU A 206 -17.28 -17.47 8.16
C LEU A 206 -17.79 -17.27 6.72
N LEU A 207 -17.89 -16.02 6.26
CA LEU A 207 -18.35 -15.72 4.91
C LEU A 207 -17.31 -16.18 3.89
N TRP A 208 -17.77 -16.99 2.93
CA TRP A 208 -16.95 -17.41 1.80
C TRP A 208 -16.66 -16.26 0.82
N ALA A 209 -17.58 -15.29 0.74
CA ALA A 209 -17.43 -14.08 -0.05
C ALA A 209 -17.97 -12.88 0.74
N PRO A 210 -17.31 -11.71 0.64
CA PRO A 210 -17.72 -10.53 1.38
C PRO A 210 -19.15 -10.12 1.00
N LEU A 211 -19.93 -9.76 2.02
CA LEU A 211 -21.26 -9.18 1.86
C LEU A 211 -21.22 -7.68 2.14
N PRO A 212 -22.05 -6.87 1.46
CA PRO A 212 -22.23 -5.47 1.85
C PRO A 212 -22.76 -5.38 3.29
N THR A 213 -22.48 -4.27 3.98
CA THR A 213 -22.92 -4.06 5.38
C THR A 213 -24.42 -4.23 5.56
N SER A 214 -25.22 -3.84 4.56
CA SER A 214 -26.66 -4.08 4.50
C SER A 214 -27.02 -5.56 4.40
N GLY A 215 -26.24 -6.37 3.67
CA GLY A 215 -26.43 -7.82 3.56
C GLY A 215 -26.06 -8.55 4.85
N ILE A 216 -25.02 -8.10 5.56
CA ILE A 216 -24.68 -8.60 6.90
C ILE A 216 -25.80 -8.26 7.90
N ALA A 217 -26.32 -7.03 7.83
CA ALA A 217 -27.41 -6.58 8.68
C ALA A 217 -28.68 -7.40 8.46
N GLU A 218 -29.03 -7.65 7.20
CA GLU A 218 -30.16 -8.50 6.81
C GLU A 218 -29.98 -9.94 7.31
N LEU A 219 -28.80 -10.52 7.13
CA LEU A 219 -28.48 -11.88 7.56
C LEU A 219 -28.61 -12.06 9.08
N LEU A 220 -28.23 -11.04 9.84
CA LEU A 220 -28.24 -11.04 11.31
C LEU A 220 -29.54 -10.50 11.92
N GLY A 221 -30.42 -9.93 11.10
CA GLY A 221 -31.65 -9.28 11.58
C GLY A 221 -31.40 -8.05 12.45
N VAL A 222 -30.29 -7.34 12.22
CA VAL A 222 -29.89 -6.12 12.96
C VAL A 222 -30.00 -4.89 12.06
N GLN A 223 -29.86 -3.69 12.62
CA GLN A 223 -29.85 -2.48 11.81
C GLN A 223 -28.50 -2.31 11.12
N THR A 224 -28.49 -1.77 9.89
CA THR A 224 -27.25 -1.49 9.16
C THR A 224 -26.32 -0.57 9.95
N TYR A 225 -26.87 0.36 10.75
CA TYR A 225 -26.04 1.19 11.60
C TYR A 225 -25.43 0.42 12.77
N ASP A 226 -26.05 -0.66 13.28
CA ASP A 226 -25.42 -1.52 14.31
C ASP A 226 -24.23 -2.24 13.72
N VAL A 227 -24.36 -2.71 12.47
CA VAL A 227 -23.25 -3.26 11.69
C VAL A 227 -22.18 -2.20 11.51
N VAL A 228 -22.50 -1.03 10.96
CA VAL A 228 -21.53 0.07 10.80
C VAL A 228 -20.91 0.48 12.13
N ASN A 229 -21.66 0.52 13.23
CA ASN A 229 -21.17 0.88 14.57
C ASN A 229 -20.22 -0.18 15.11
N VAL A 230 -20.55 -1.45 14.95
CA VAL A 230 -19.63 -2.55 15.24
C VAL A 230 -18.41 -2.48 14.34
N LEU A 231 -18.53 -2.12 13.07
CA LEU A 231 -17.40 -2.02 12.15
C LEU A 231 -16.59 -0.72 12.30
N SER A 232 -17.15 0.30 12.96
CA SER A 232 -16.53 1.60 13.23
C SER A 232 -15.91 1.66 14.64
N LEU A 233 -16.51 0.99 15.63
CA LEU A 233 -16.06 0.94 17.03
C LEU A 233 -15.38 -0.39 17.40
N ASN A 234 -15.78 -1.52 16.80
CA ASN A 234 -14.82 -2.61 16.63
C ASN A 234 -14.04 -2.23 15.39
N ASN A 235 -12.75 -1.98 15.55
CA ASN A 235 -11.67 -2.85 15.09
C ASN A 235 -11.93 -3.79 13.88
N LEU A 236 -12.87 -3.49 12.99
CA LEU A 236 -12.91 -3.96 11.63
C LEU A 236 -11.69 -3.40 10.91
N GLY A 237 -11.16 -2.24 11.30
CA GLY A 237 -9.82 -1.87 10.85
C GLY A 237 -8.78 -2.91 11.24
N ASN A 238 -8.90 -3.56 12.39
CA ASN A 238 -8.04 -4.68 12.75
C ASN A 238 -8.44 -5.99 12.02
N THR A 239 -9.70 -6.24 11.70
CA THR A 239 -10.15 -7.45 10.96
C THR A 239 -9.81 -7.38 9.47
N LEU A 240 -9.95 -6.20 8.86
CA LEU A 240 -9.47 -5.86 7.54
C LEU A 240 -7.95 -5.91 7.51
N LEU A 241 -7.29 -5.44 8.57
CA LEU A 241 -5.88 -5.69 8.72
C LEU A 241 -5.57 -7.21 8.78
N VAL A 242 -6.36 -8.05 9.50
CA VAL A 242 -6.22 -9.55 9.50
C VAL A 242 -6.37 -10.11 8.11
N HIS A 243 -7.41 -9.67 7.41
CA HIS A 243 -7.69 -10.05 6.06
C HIS A 243 -6.51 -9.64 5.17
N TYR A 244 -6.09 -8.37 5.17
CA TYR A 244 -4.85 -7.87 4.56
C TYR A 244 -3.63 -8.74 4.87
N LYS A 245 -3.48 -9.32 6.07
CA LYS A 245 -2.29 -10.15 6.37
C LYS A 245 -2.43 -11.60 5.94
N CYS A 246 -3.65 -12.08 5.79
CA CYS A 246 -3.96 -13.40 5.27
C CYS A 246 -4.05 -13.41 3.74
N THR A 247 -4.44 -12.29 3.15
CA THR A 247 -4.77 -12.15 1.72
C THR A 247 -3.89 -11.14 1.00
N GLY A 248 -3.11 -10.32 1.73
CA GLY A 248 -2.24 -9.23 1.23
C GLY A 248 -2.98 -8.03 0.63
N THR A 249 -4.32 -8.03 0.69
CA THR A 249 -5.21 -7.08 0.02
C THR A 249 -5.10 -5.67 0.63
N THR A 250 -4.37 -4.77 -0.05
CA THR A 250 -4.06 -3.43 0.46
C THR A 250 -5.29 -2.52 0.67
N ALA A 251 -6.46 -2.89 0.13
CA ALA A 251 -7.72 -2.16 0.32
C ALA A 251 -8.17 -2.35 1.76
N ASP A 252 -7.90 -3.51 2.33
CA ASP A 252 -8.18 -3.79 3.72
C ASP A 252 -7.15 -3.12 4.64
N LEU A 253 -5.93 -2.80 4.17
CA LEU A 253 -4.98 -1.97 4.92
C LEU A 253 -5.41 -0.49 4.92
N GLU A 254 -5.83 0.02 3.77
CA GLU A 254 -6.27 1.42 3.63
C GLU A 254 -7.62 1.65 4.32
N GLU A 255 -8.59 0.76 4.12
CA GLU A 255 -9.86 0.77 4.85
C GLU A 255 -9.63 0.53 6.35
N ALA A 256 -8.59 -0.22 6.72
CA ALA A 256 -8.20 -0.31 8.13
C ALA A 256 -7.76 1.03 8.70
N ILE A 257 -6.82 1.71 8.03
CA ILE A 257 -6.34 3.04 8.42
C ILE A 257 -7.51 4.04 8.49
N HIS A 258 -8.39 4.03 7.47
CA HIS A 258 -9.62 4.81 7.41
C HIS A 258 -10.48 4.66 8.67
N LEU A 259 -10.77 3.40 9.02
CA LEU A 259 -11.65 3.08 10.15
C LEU A 259 -11.02 3.43 11.49
N PHE A 260 -9.70 3.28 11.65
CA PHE A 260 -9.01 3.75 12.87
C PHE A 260 -9.02 5.27 12.99
N GLN A 261 -8.80 5.98 11.89
CA GLN A 261 -8.80 7.44 11.89
C GLN A 261 -10.19 8.01 12.20
N MET A 262 -11.24 7.43 11.62
CA MET A 262 -12.62 7.75 11.94
C MET A 262 -12.94 7.50 13.42
N HIS A 263 -12.48 6.37 13.97
CA HIS A 263 -12.69 6.03 15.38
C HIS A 263 -11.96 7.00 16.34
N PHE A 264 -10.72 7.37 16.01
CA PHE A 264 -9.93 8.32 16.77
C PHE A 264 -10.57 9.71 16.80
N ASP A 265 -11.01 10.22 15.65
CA ASP A 265 -11.57 11.57 15.52
C ASP A 265 -12.89 11.72 16.32
N VAL A 266 -13.61 10.62 16.57
CA VAL A 266 -14.85 10.58 17.37
C VAL A 266 -14.58 10.39 18.87
N THR A 267 -13.61 9.55 19.24
CA THR A 267 -13.46 9.07 20.62
C THR A 267 -12.23 9.62 21.35
N GLY A 268 -11.25 10.13 20.61
CA GLY A 268 -9.96 10.59 21.13
C GLY A 268 -9.12 9.47 21.80
N GLN A 269 -9.40 8.19 21.50
CA GLN A 269 -8.67 7.09 22.12
C GLN A 269 -7.22 7.00 21.62
N GLN A 270 -6.27 7.11 22.55
CA GLN A 270 -4.84 7.09 22.24
C GLN A 270 -4.34 5.78 21.58
N GLU A 271 -5.05 4.67 21.75
CA GLU A 271 -4.68 3.39 21.12
C GLU A 271 -4.99 3.33 19.62
N ASP A 272 -5.97 4.10 19.14
CA ASP A 272 -6.17 4.23 17.69
C ASP A 272 -5.01 5.00 17.08
N LEU A 273 -4.52 6.03 17.76
CA LEU A 273 -3.29 6.74 17.40
C LEU A 273 -2.10 5.79 17.26
N ALA A 274 -1.92 4.84 18.18
CA ALA A 274 -0.86 3.84 18.09
C ALA A 274 -1.06 2.85 16.94
N HIS A 275 -2.31 2.44 16.65
CA HIS A 275 -2.61 1.58 15.49
C HIS A 275 -2.45 2.32 14.17
N ILE A 276 -2.89 3.57 14.09
CA ILE A 276 -2.70 4.46 12.94
C ILE A 276 -1.22 4.72 12.77
N GLU A 277 -0.47 5.05 13.81
CA GLU A 277 0.98 5.26 13.75
C GLU A 277 1.69 3.99 13.31
N MET A 278 1.29 2.81 13.78
CA MET A 278 1.94 1.54 13.40
C MET A 278 1.49 1.06 12.01
N LEU A 279 0.27 1.35 11.56
CA LEU A 279 -0.20 1.08 10.20
C LEU A 279 0.33 2.09 9.21
N ASN A 280 0.46 3.36 9.58
CA ASN A 280 1.14 4.38 8.82
C ASN A 280 2.64 4.19 8.88
N GLU A 281 3.25 3.67 9.95
CA GLU A 281 4.65 3.25 9.96
C GLU A 281 4.83 2.00 9.15
N GLU A 282 3.92 1.02 9.17
CA GLU A 282 4.05 -0.16 8.34
C GLU A 282 3.86 0.24 6.88
N ALA A 283 2.87 1.06 6.57
CA ALA A 283 2.61 1.53 5.23
C ALA A 283 3.65 2.59 4.76
N ASN A 284 4.24 3.38 5.66
CA ASN A 284 5.39 4.26 5.41
C ASN A 284 6.72 3.49 5.42
N ARG A 285 6.84 2.34 6.06
CA ARG A 285 8.00 1.43 5.97
C ARG A 285 7.91 0.66 4.67
N LEU A 286 6.69 0.31 4.26
CA LEU A 286 6.37 -0.16 2.93
C LEU A 286 6.74 0.96 1.90
N ALA A 287 6.43 2.24 2.17
CA ALA A 287 6.78 3.39 1.32
C ALA A 287 8.26 3.87 1.40
N ARG A 288 8.97 3.74 2.54
CA ARG A 288 10.36 4.20 2.75
C ARG A 288 11.41 3.14 2.43
N ARG A 289 11.10 1.84 2.57
CA ARG A 289 11.90 0.82 1.87
C ARG A 289 11.86 1.03 0.35
N ARG A 290 10.81 1.69 -0.16
CA ARG A 290 10.69 2.17 -1.54
C ARG A 290 11.62 3.37 -1.87
N PHE A 291 12.11 4.12 -0.87
CA PHE A 291 12.88 5.37 -1.07
C PHE A 291 14.38 5.30 -0.65
N LEU A 292 14.76 4.62 0.44
CA LEU A 292 16.13 4.62 1.00
C LEU A 292 17.13 3.63 0.37
N GLY A 293 16.72 2.88 -0.65
CA GLY A 293 17.68 2.15 -1.50
C GLY A 293 18.49 3.06 -2.46
N ILE A 294 18.23 4.37 -2.47
CA ILE A 294 18.70 5.29 -3.52
C ILE A 294 20.02 6.03 -3.18
N GLU A 295 20.49 6.12 -1.93
CA GLU A 295 21.64 7.00 -1.60
C GLU A 295 22.93 6.33 -1.05
N GLY A 296 23.00 5.00 -0.98
CA GLY A 296 24.16 4.31 -0.40
C GLY A 296 25.32 4.08 -1.39
N THR A 297 26.22 5.07 -1.51
CA THR A 297 27.60 5.01 -2.05
C THR A 297 27.85 5.43 -3.51
N VAL A 298 27.74 6.73 -3.77
CA VAL A 298 28.71 7.42 -4.64
C VAL A 298 29.97 7.69 -3.82
N SER A 299 31.12 7.24 -4.33
CA SER A 299 32.51 7.62 -4.00
C SER A 299 33.39 6.46 -3.54
N ARG A 300 34.19 5.91 -4.45
CA ARG A 300 35.65 6.10 -4.46
C ARG A 300 36.32 5.33 -5.59
N GLU A 301 37.22 6.04 -6.26
CA GLU A 301 38.47 5.56 -6.87
C GLU A 301 38.33 4.45 -7.93
N GLY A 302 38.66 4.72 -9.18
CA GLY A 302 39.98 5.18 -9.62
C GLY A 302 40.33 4.21 -10.76
N ALA A 303 40.52 4.73 -11.97
CA ALA A 303 41.86 4.92 -12.50
C ALA A 303 42.60 3.59 -12.74
N ASP A 304 43.10 3.50 -13.97
CA ASP A 304 44.33 2.79 -14.32
C ASP A 304 44.21 1.28 -14.61
N THR A 305 44.18 0.92 -15.90
CA THR A 305 45.40 0.55 -16.64
C THR A 305 45.01 -0.15 -17.94
N GLY A 306 45.57 0.34 -19.04
CA GLY A 306 45.62 -0.40 -20.29
C GLY A 306 46.82 -1.35 -20.35
N VAL A 307 46.73 -2.24 -21.34
CA VAL A 307 47.83 -2.69 -22.20
C VAL A 307 48.74 -3.83 -21.70
N ARG A 308 48.90 -4.79 -22.63
CA ARG A 308 49.85 -5.92 -22.77
C ARG A 308 49.45 -7.20 -22.03
N SER A 309 49.53 -8.39 -22.63
CA SER A 309 50.55 -8.89 -23.57
C SER A 309 50.05 -10.05 -24.46
N ASN A 310 50.52 -10.04 -25.72
CA ASN A 310 50.74 -11.25 -26.52
C ASN A 310 52.04 -11.92 -26.05
N LEU A 311 52.07 -13.27 -26.05
CA LEU A 311 53.13 -14.18 -26.53
C LEU A 311 53.08 -15.51 -25.76
N GLY A 312 52.93 -16.62 -26.48
CA GLY A 312 52.99 -17.99 -25.98
C GLY A 312 52.04 -18.90 -26.74
#